data_AF-A0A5J6WXG4-F1
#
_entry.id   AF-A0A5J6WXG4-F1
#
_cell.length_a   1.000
_cell.length_b   1.000
_cell.length_c   1.000
_cell.angle_alpha   90.00
_cell.angle_beta   90.00
_cell.angle_gamma   90.00
#
_symmetry.space_group_name_H-M   'P 1'
#
loop_
_entity.id
_entity.type
_entity.pdbx_description
1 polymer ?
#
loop_
_entity_poly.entity_id
_entity_poly.type
_entity_poly.pdbx_seq_one_letter_code
_entity_poly.pdbx_strand_id
1 'polypeptide(L)'
;MEQKIVKVNAIEVANDKPFVLFGGMNVLESRDMAMAVCEKYVEVTSKLGIPFVFKASWDKANRSSIHSYRGPGLEEGMKLFQELKETFGMPVISDLHEPWQAKPVAEVVDVIQLPAFLARQTDLVEAMARTGNVINIKKPQFLSPSQMKNITEKFEECGNDQLILCERGVNFGYDNLVVDMLGFGVMQKSTGGYPVIFDVTHSLQCRDPMGAASGGRRDQVTELARAGMAVGLAGLFIESHPDPKNARCDGPSALPLEKLEGFLKQMKAIDDLVKNFEPLDTSA
;
A
#
# COMPACT_ATOMS: atom_id res chain seq x y z
N MET A 1 -17.61 14.01 -9.48
CA MET A 1 -17.63 13.86 -8.01
C MET A 1 -16.41 14.57 -7.47
N GLU A 2 -16.55 15.35 -6.40
CA GLU A 2 -15.42 16.01 -5.75
C GLU A 2 -14.48 14.96 -5.14
N GLN A 3 -13.18 15.07 -5.41
CA GLN A 3 -12.17 14.16 -4.88
C GLN A 3 -11.69 14.69 -3.52
N LYS A 4 -11.64 13.83 -2.51
CA LYS A 4 -11.04 14.19 -1.22
C LYS A 4 -9.52 14.20 -1.37
N ILE A 5 -8.88 15.17 -0.71
CA ILE A 5 -7.42 15.29 -0.65
C ILE A 5 -6.98 14.89 0.76
N VAL A 6 -6.15 13.86 0.85
CA VAL A 6 -5.50 13.45 2.10
C VAL A 6 -4.05 13.94 2.07
N LYS A 7 -3.60 14.59 3.14
CA LYS A 7 -2.24 15.15 3.21
C LYS A 7 -1.33 14.26 4.03
N VAL A 8 -0.32 13.70 3.38
CA VAL A 8 0.79 12.99 4.04
C VAL A 8 1.96 13.97 4.11
N ASN A 9 2.09 14.68 5.23
CA ASN A 9 2.98 15.84 5.34
C ASN A 9 2.71 16.86 4.21
N ALA A 10 3.68 17.13 3.35
CA ALA A 10 3.54 18.04 2.20
C ALA A 10 2.96 17.36 0.95
N ILE A 11 2.75 16.04 0.96
CA ILE A 11 2.28 15.27 -0.19
C ILE A 11 0.75 15.23 -0.18
N GLU A 12 0.14 15.70 -1.26
CA GLU A 12 -1.30 15.59 -1.49
C GLU A 12 -1.64 14.29 -2.22
N VAL A 13 -2.44 13.44 -1.60
CA VAL A 13 -2.93 12.18 -2.17
C VAL A 13 -4.40 12.39 -2.56
N ALA A 14 -4.71 12.37 -3.84
CA ALA A 14 -6.07 12.50 -4.37
C ALA A 14 -6.19 11.83 -5.74
N ASN A 15 -7.40 11.38 -6.10
CA ASN A 15 -7.62 10.59 -7.33
C ASN A 15 -7.37 11.38 -8.63
N ASP A 16 -7.44 12.71 -8.57
CA ASP A 16 -7.26 13.67 -9.68
C ASP A 16 -5.89 14.38 -9.65
N LYS A 17 -5.02 14.07 -8.69
CA LYS A 17 -3.63 14.55 -8.61
C LYS A 17 -2.67 13.55 -9.28
N PRO A 18 -1.43 13.94 -9.61
CA PRO A 18 -0.39 12.98 -9.99
C PRO A 18 -0.26 11.88 -8.95
N PHE A 19 -0.05 10.63 -9.40
CA PHE A 19 -0.05 9.50 -8.48
C PHE A 19 1.08 9.61 -7.44
N VAL A 20 0.77 9.21 -6.21
CA VAL A 20 1.76 9.07 -5.13
C VAL A 20 2.24 7.62 -5.05
N LEU A 21 3.55 7.43 -4.96
CA LEU A 21 4.14 6.11 -4.80
C LEU A 21 4.26 5.73 -3.32
N PHE A 22 3.58 4.67 -2.92
CA PHE A 22 3.77 3.97 -1.66
C PHE A 22 4.71 2.78 -1.90
N GLY A 23 6.01 3.04 -1.89
CA GLY A 23 7.02 2.09 -2.36
C GLY A 23 8.01 1.69 -1.28
N GLY A 24 8.46 0.44 -1.27
CA GLY A 24 9.53 0.04 -0.37
C GLY A 24 9.75 -1.47 -0.36
N MET A 25 9.75 -2.10 0.81
CA MET A 25 9.99 -3.53 0.97
C MET A 25 8.91 -4.21 1.84
N ASN A 26 8.82 -5.54 1.77
CA ASN A 26 7.77 -6.25 2.49
C ASN A 26 7.93 -6.19 4.01
N VAL A 27 9.11 -6.53 4.51
CA VAL A 27 9.45 -6.59 5.93
C VAL A 27 10.83 -5.99 6.13
N LEU A 28 11.07 -5.30 7.24
CA LEU A 28 12.42 -4.88 7.61
C LEU A 28 13.25 -6.14 7.89
N GLU A 29 14.24 -6.43 7.03
CA GLU A 29 15.09 -7.62 7.17
C GLU A 29 16.40 -7.32 7.90
N SER A 30 17.00 -6.17 7.59
CA SER A 30 18.16 -5.60 8.24
C SER A 30 18.20 -4.09 8.02
N ARG A 31 18.92 -3.37 8.88
CA ARG A 31 19.15 -1.93 8.75
C ARG A 31 19.73 -1.57 7.38
N ASP A 32 20.86 -2.16 7.03
CA ASP A 32 21.60 -1.80 5.81
C ASP A 32 20.80 -2.09 4.54
N MET A 33 20.01 -3.17 4.54
CA MET A 33 19.11 -3.45 3.41
C MET A 33 17.99 -2.42 3.31
N ALA A 34 17.36 -2.07 4.43
CA ALA A 34 16.31 -1.06 4.43
C ALA A 34 16.82 0.30 3.95
N MET A 35 18.02 0.70 4.38
CA MET A 35 18.70 1.92 3.94
C MET A 35 18.99 1.89 2.42
N ALA A 36 19.58 0.80 1.91
CA ALA A 36 19.91 0.67 0.49
C ALA A 36 18.67 0.64 -0.41
N VAL A 37 17.60 -0.05 0.02
CA VAL A 37 16.32 -0.05 -0.70
C VAL A 37 15.74 1.36 -0.69
N CYS A 38 15.67 2.01 0.46
CA CYS A 38 15.14 3.36 0.59
C CYS A 38 15.89 4.37 -0.27
N GLU A 39 17.23 4.37 -0.20
CA GLU A 39 18.09 5.21 -1.02
C GLU A 39 17.76 5.05 -2.51
N LYS A 40 17.60 3.81 -2.97
CA LYS A 40 17.26 3.55 -4.38
C LYS A 40 15.89 4.10 -4.77
N TYR A 41 14.90 3.97 -3.90
CA TYR A 41 13.57 4.55 -4.14
C TYR A 41 13.63 6.08 -4.15
N VAL A 42 14.36 6.71 -3.22
CA VAL A 42 14.52 8.17 -3.16
C VAL A 42 15.23 8.69 -4.41
N GLU A 43 16.32 8.05 -4.84
CA GLU A 43 17.06 8.39 -6.07
C GLU A 43 16.12 8.40 -7.29
N VAL A 44 15.38 7.30 -7.49
CA VAL A 44 14.52 7.12 -8.66
C VAL A 44 13.31 8.05 -8.62
N THR A 45 12.65 8.19 -7.47
CA THR A 45 11.46 9.04 -7.34
C THR A 45 11.81 10.52 -7.48
N SER A 46 12.93 10.97 -6.91
CA SER A 46 13.44 12.33 -7.09
C SER A 46 13.78 12.63 -8.55
N LYS A 47 14.46 11.70 -9.24
CA LYS A 47 14.80 11.82 -10.66
C LYS A 47 13.58 11.92 -11.56
N LEU A 48 12.51 11.22 -11.22
CA LEU A 48 11.27 11.18 -12.02
C LEU A 48 10.22 12.20 -11.56
N GLY A 49 10.45 12.90 -10.44
CA GLY A 49 9.47 13.83 -9.87
C GLY A 49 8.20 13.14 -9.37
N ILE A 50 8.31 11.92 -8.83
CA ILE A 50 7.17 11.15 -8.30
C ILE A 50 7.13 11.36 -6.77
N PRO A 51 6.00 11.82 -6.19
CA PRO A 51 5.86 11.91 -4.74
C PRO A 51 5.96 10.52 -4.08
N PHE A 52 6.64 10.43 -2.94
CA PHE A 52 7.07 9.14 -2.39
C PHE A 52 6.79 9.01 -0.88
N VAL A 53 6.25 7.86 -0.49
CA VAL A 53 6.11 7.38 0.88
C VAL A 53 6.79 6.01 0.99
N PHE A 54 7.78 5.88 1.88
CA PHE A 54 8.54 4.64 2.03
C PHE A 54 7.74 3.61 2.84
N LYS A 55 7.58 2.40 2.29
CA LYS A 55 6.85 1.31 2.94
C LYS A 55 7.77 0.23 3.49
N ALA A 56 7.53 -0.19 4.73
CA ALA A 56 8.00 -1.47 5.25
C ALA A 56 7.03 -2.01 6.31
N SER A 57 7.19 -3.27 6.71
CA SER A 57 6.52 -3.83 7.89
C SER A 57 7.56 -4.17 8.95
N TRP A 58 7.30 -3.82 10.21
CA TRP A 58 8.15 -4.19 11.35
C TRP A 58 7.82 -5.58 11.91
N ASP A 59 6.61 -6.07 11.66
CA ASP A 59 6.16 -7.43 11.99
C ASP A 59 5.31 -8.01 10.85
N LYS A 60 5.34 -9.33 10.72
CA LYS A 60 4.44 -10.13 9.88
C LYS A 60 3.59 -11.00 10.79
N ALA A 61 2.53 -10.44 11.37
CA ALA A 61 1.64 -11.13 12.30
C ALA A 61 0.78 -12.25 11.67
N ASN A 62 0.82 -12.43 10.35
CA ASN A 62 -0.11 -13.28 9.60
C ASN A 62 0.60 -14.31 8.69
N ARG A 63 1.83 -14.72 9.04
CA ARG A 63 2.51 -15.81 8.33
C ARG A 63 1.74 -17.12 8.46
N SER A 64 1.69 -17.91 7.39
CA SER A 64 1.04 -19.22 7.40
C SER A 64 1.73 -20.23 8.34
N SER A 65 3.05 -20.12 8.50
CA SER A 65 3.85 -20.99 9.38
C SER A 65 4.46 -20.19 10.53
N ILE A 66 4.42 -20.78 11.74
CA ILE A 66 5.00 -20.20 12.96
C ILE A 66 6.53 -20.04 12.89
N HIS A 67 7.20 -20.80 12.02
CA HIS A 67 8.65 -20.76 11.86
C HIS A 67 9.12 -19.71 10.84
N SER A 68 8.17 -19.02 10.19
CA SER A 68 8.49 -17.98 9.23
C SER A 68 9.06 -16.75 9.90
N TYR A 69 10.03 -16.09 9.27
CA TYR A 69 10.55 -14.82 9.74
C TYR A 69 9.45 -13.76 9.86
N ARG A 70 9.48 -13.00 10.96
CA ARG A 70 8.45 -12.00 11.28
C ARG A 70 8.92 -10.56 11.15
N GLY A 71 10.23 -10.28 11.22
CA GLY A 71 10.74 -8.91 11.26
C GLY A 71 11.44 -8.60 12.58
N PRO A 72 11.88 -7.34 12.78
CA PRO A 72 12.62 -6.90 13.95
C PRO A 72 11.75 -6.73 15.20
N GLY A 73 10.42 -6.68 15.05
CA GLY A 73 9.51 -6.34 16.14
C GLY A 73 9.37 -4.84 16.34
N LEU A 74 8.48 -4.45 17.26
CA LEU A 74 8.01 -3.06 17.38
C LEU A 74 9.13 -2.08 17.73
N GLU A 75 9.87 -2.33 18.81
CA GLU A 75 10.87 -1.37 19.31
C GLU A 75 11.98 -1.10 18.29
N GLU A 76 12.59 -2.16 17.76
CA GLU A 76 13.66 -2.04 16.77
C GLU A 76 13.14 -1.54 15.42
N GLY A 77 11.94 -1.97 15.00
CA GLY A 77 11.31 -1.47 13.79
C GLY A 77 11.06 0.03 13.83
N MET A 78 10.59 0.58 14.97
CA MET A 78 10.37 2.02 15.12
C MET A 78 11.69 2.81 15.12
N LYS A 79 12.76 2.29 15.73
CA LYS A 79 14.10 2.91 15.64
C LYS A 79 14.59 2.99 14.19
N LEU A 80 14.42 1.91 13.42
CA LEU A 80 14.78 1.90 12.00
C LEU A 80 13.95 2.87 11.15
N PHE A 81 12.65 2.98 11.40
CA PHE A 81 11.82 3.97 10.72
C PHE A 81 12.23 5.40 11.05
N GLN A 82 12.55 5.69 12.31
CA GLN A 82 13.03 7.01 12.71
C GLN A 82 14.34 7.37 11.98
N GLU A 83 15.29 6.44 11.93
CA GLU A 83 16.55 6.63 11.21
C GLU A 83 16.36 6.84 9.70
N LEU A 84 15.46 6.08 9.06
CA LEU A 84 15.10 6.24 7.65
C LEU A 84 14.55 7.64 7.38
N LYS A 85 13.63 8.12 8.23
CA LYS A 85 13.05 9.47 8.13
C LYS A 85 14.10 10.56 8.27
N GLU A 86 14.96 10.45 9.27
CA GLU A 86 16.03 11.44 9.53
C GLU A 86 17.05 11.50 8.40
N THR A 87 17.39 10.34 7.83
CA THR A 87 18.41 10.25 6.77
C THR A 87 17.91 10.79 5.44
N PHE A 88 16.67 10.47 5.05
CA PHE A 88 16.18 10.71 3.70
C PHE A 88 15.06 11.76 3.62
N GLY A 89 14.52 12.22 4.75
CA GLY A 89 13.54 13.31 4.81
C GLY A 89 12.19 12.99 4.15
N MET A 90 11.82 11.71 4.06
CA MET A 90 10.58 11.25 3.45
C MET A 90 9.58 10.70 4.48
N PRO A 91 8.27 10.74 4.20
CA PRO A 91 7.29 10.07 5.03
C PRO A 91 7.38 8.54 4.91
N VAL A 92 6.97 7.83 5.96
CA VAL A 92 6.96 6.37 6.02
C VAL A 92 5.57 5.82 6.32
N ILE A 93 5.30 4.62 5.80
CA ILE A 93 4.09 3.84 6.05
C ILE A 93 4.44 2.47 6.63
N SER A 94 3.73 2.07 7.69
CA SER A 94 3.78 0.71 8.21
C SER A 94 2.40 0.22 8.64
N ASP A 95 2.21 -1.09 8.58
CA ASP A 95 1.05 -1.74 9.17
C ASP A 95 1.16 -1.94 10.68
N LEU A 96 -0.02 -2.15 11.27
CA LEU A 96 -0.24 -2.37 12.69
C LEU A 96 -1.23 -3.52 12.90
N HIS A 97 -1.08 -4.28 13.98
CA HIS A 97 -1.76 -5.56 14.14
C HIS A 97 -2.66 -5.65 15.38
N GLU A 98 -2.36 -4.88 16.43
CA GLU A 98 -3.11 -4.91 17.70
C GLU A 98 -3.34 -3.49 18.25
N PRO A 99 -4.45 -3.23 18.96
CA PRO A 99 -4.82 -1.88 19.39
C PRO A 99 -3.75 -1.16 20.23
N TRP A 100 -3.07 -1.87 21.12
CA TRP A 100 -2.05 -1.28 22.00
C TRP A 100 -0.81 -0.77 21.26
N GLN A 101 -0.60 -1.23 20.02
CA GLN A 101 0.51 -0.80 19.17
C GLN A 101 0.24 0.59 18.55
N ALA A 102 -1.00 1.10 18.59
CA ALA A 102 -1.41 2.28 17.82
C ALA A 102 -0.61 3.51 18.19
N LYS A 103 -0.51 3.78 19.49
CA LYS A 103 0.23 4.92 20.00
C LYS A 103 1.73 4.88 19.65
N PRO A 104 2.51 3.84 20.00
CA PRO A 104 3.94 3.84 19.70
C PRO A 104 4.25 3.84 18.19
N VAL A 105 3.40 3.22 17.35
CA VAL A 105 3.57 3.27 15.89
C VAL A 105 3.29 4.68 15.36
N ALA A 106 2.20 5.31 15.81
CA ALA A 106 1.77 6.66 15.39
C ALA A 106 2.78 7.77 15.69
N GLU A 107 3.60 7.60 16.73
CA GLU A 107 4.66 8.56 17.10
C GLU A 107 5.78 8.63 16.05
N VAL A 108 5.96 7.58 15.23
CA VAL A 108 7.07 7.47 14.27
C VAL A 108 6.58 7.49 12.82
N VAL A 109 5.53 6.72 12.49
CA VAL A 109 5.08 6.57 11.10
C VAL A 109 4.06 7.62 10.69
N ASP A 110 4.15 8.11 9.46
CA ASP A 110 3.26 9.17 8.94
C ASP A 110 1.92 8.60 8.45
N VAL A 111 1.95 7.35 7.97
CA VAL A 111 0.76 6.61 7.53
C VAL A 111 0.69 5.26 8.22
N ILE A 112 -0.45 4.95 8.84
CA ILE A 112 -0.69 3.67 9.50
C ILE A 112 -1.58 2.81 8.61
N GLN A 113 -1.13 1.60 8.28
CA GLN A 113 -1.89 0.69 7.43
C GLN A 113 -2.72 -0.31 8.26
N LEU A 114 -4.03 -0.36 8.00
CA LEU A 114 -4.94 -1.37 8.53
C LEU A 114 -4.83 -2.64 7.66
N PRO A 115 -4.36 -3.78 8.20
CA PRO A 115 -4.22 -5.01 7.43
C PRO A 115 -5.56 -5.56 6.93
N ALA A 116 -5.54 -6.16 5.74
CA ALA A 116 -6.73 -6.72 5.09
C ALA A 116 -7.55 -7.66 5.99
N PHE A 117 -6.92 -8.60 6.70
CA PHE A 117 -7.64 -9.54 7.56
C PHE A 117 -8.26 -8.89 8.80
N LEU A 118 -7.81 -7.70 9.17
CA LEU A 118 -8.23 -6.99 10.38
C LEU A 118 -9.16 -5.82 10.07
N ALA A 119 -9.50 -5.58 8.79
CA ALA A 119 -10.17 -4.35 8.37
C ALA A 119 -11.60 -4.16 8.94
N ARG A 120 -12.18 -5.20 9.54
CA ARG A 120 -13.50 -5.18 10.17
C ARG A 120 -13.46 -5.11 11.71
N GLN A 121 -12.28 -5.20 12.32
CA GLN A 121 -12.09 -5.26 13.77
C GLN A 121 -12.28 -3.86 14.39
N THR A 122 -13.42 -3.64 15.05
CA THR A 122 -13.83 -2.30 15.52
C THR A 122 -12.83 -1.71 16.52
N ASP A 123 -12.35 -2.49 17.49
CA ASP A 123 -11.40 -1.98 18.50
C ASP A 123 -10.07 -1.53 17.89
N LEU A 124 -9.63 -2.22 16.83
CA LEU A 124 -8.43 -1.84 16.09
C LEU A 124 -8.65 -0.56 15.29
N VAL A 125 -9.80 -0.46 14.61
CA VAL A 125 -10.20 0.73 13.86
C VAL A 125 -10.29 1.94 14.79
N GLU A 126 -10.92 1.80 15.95
CA GLU A 126 -11.02 2.87 16.95
C GLU A 126 -9.63 3.29 17.46
N ALA A 127 -8.78 2.34 17.81
CA ALA A 127 -7.43 2.63 18.29
C ALA A 127 -6.59 3.37 17.23
N MET A 128 -6.70 2.97 15.97
CA MET A 128 -6.03 3.62 14.84
C MET A 128 -6.62 5.01 14.56
N ALA A 129 -7.94 5.17 14.58
CA ALA A 129 -8.60 6.45 14.35
C ALA A 129 -8.15 7.49 15.38
N ARG A 130 -8.10 7.12 16.66
CA ARG A 130 -7.69 7.98 17.78
C ARG A 130 -6.24 8.47 17.71
N THR A 131 -5.41 7.92 16.81
CA THR A 131 -4.04 8.43 16.57
C THR A 131 -4.05 9.77 15.82
N GLY A 132 -5.06 10.03 15.00
CA GLY A 132 -5.11 11.17 14.09
C GLY A 132 -4.17 11.08 12.88
N ASN A 133 -3.38 10.02 12.75
CA ASN A 133 -2.52 9.79 11.58
C ASN A 133 -3.36 9.45 10.34
N VAL A 134 -2.75 9.58 9.17
CA VAL A 134 -3.33 9.10 7.92
C VAL A 134 -3.44 7.58 7.97
N ILE A 135 -4.60 7.05 7.56
CA ILE A 135 -4.86 5.61 7.56
C ILE A 135 -4.91 5.07 6.14
N ASN A 136 -4.09 4.06 5.85
CA ASN A 136 -4.19 3.27 4.63
C ASN A 136 -5.00 1.99 4.89
N ILE A 137 -6.18 1.85 4.31
CA ILE A 137 -7.07 0.72 4.52
C ILE A 137 -6.86 -0.30 3.40
N LYS A 138 -6.20 -1.43 3.71
CA LYS A 138 -6.11 -2.55 2.77
C LYS A 138 -7.49 -3.19 2.62
N LYS A 139 -8.09 -3.10 1.44
CA LYS A 139 -9.36 -3.77 1.15
C LYS A 139 -9.18 -5.29 1.33
N PRO A 140 -10.01 -5.95 2.16
CA PRO A 140 -9.94 -7.38 2.30
C PRO A 140 -10.33 -8.10 1.01
N GLN A 141 -9.69 -9.24 0.73
CA GLN A 141 -9.92 -10.05 -0.46
C GLN A 141 -11.34 -10.63 -0.51
N PHE A 142 -12.06 -10.60 0.61
CA PHE A 142 -13.41 -11.11 0.77
C PHE A 142 -14.49 -10.00 0.83
N LEU A 143 -14.12 -8.72 0.70
CA LEU A 143 -15.08 -7.62 0.70
C LEU A 143 -15.30 -7.08 -0.72
N SER A 144 -16.54 -6.72 -1.02
CA SER A 144 -16.87 -5.96 -2.23
C SER A 144 -16.34 -4.53 -2.13
N PRO A 145 -16.06 -3.87 -3.27
CA PRO A 145 -15.68 -2.46 -3.31
C PRO A 145 -16.63 -1.53 -2.54
N SER A 146 -17.94 -1.73 -2.68
CA SER A 146 -18.98 -0.90 -2.03
C SER A 146 -18.99 -1.02 -0.50
N GLN A 147 -18.53 -2.14 0.05
CA GLN A 147 -18.50 -2.35 1.50
C GLN A 147 -17.37 -1.58 2.19
N MET A 148 -16.42 -1.00 1.44
CA MET A 148 -15.40 -0.11 1.99
C MET A 148 -16.01 1.10 2.70
N LYS A 149 -17.20 1.54 2.28
CA LYS A 149 -17.99 2.59 2.95
C LYS A 149 -18.18 2.34 4.45
N ASN A 150 -18.49 1.10 4.84
CA ASN A 150 -18.71 0.78 6.25
C ASN A 150 -17.42 0.88 7.07
N ILE A 151 -16.25 0.73 6.46
CA ILE A 151 -14.97 0.86 7.15
C ILE A 151 -14.61 2.34 7.28
N THR A 152 -14.81 3.14 6.22
CA THR A 152 -14.56 4.58 6.28
C THR A 152 -15.49 5.27 7.27
N GLU A 153 -16.79 4.93 7.29
CA GLU A 153 -17.75 5.48 8.26
C GLU A 153 -17.34 5.16 9.71
N LYS A 154 -16.81 3.97 10.00
CA LYS A 154 -16.29 3.65 11.34
C LYS A 154 -15.12 4.55 11.75
N PHE A 155 -14.19 4.82 10.84
CA PHE A 155 -13.07 5.72 11.12
C PHE A 155 -13.58 7.15 11.37
N GLU A 156 -14.50 7.62 10.54
CA GLU A 156 -15.12 8.94 10.67
C GLU A 156 -15.89 9.08 12.00
N GLU A 157 -16.68 8.07 12.39
CA GLU A 157 -17.38 8.02 13.69
C GLU A 157 -16.40 8.00 14.89
N CYS A 158 -15.21 7.43 14.69
CA CYS A 158 -14.13 7.45 15.68
C CYS A 158 -13.26 8.73 15.61
N GLY A 159 -13.63 9.70 14.76
CA GLY A 159 -13.01 11.02 14.68
C GLY A 159 -11.82 11.15 13.74
N ASN A 160 -11.66 10.27 12.75
CA ASN A 160 -10.57 10.36 11.76
C ASN A 160 -11.10 10.22 10.32
N ASP A 161 -10.90 11.27 9.52
CA ASP A 161 -11.28 11.36 8.11
C ASP A 161 -10.07 11.38 7.16
N GLN A 162 -8.86 11.08 7.65
CA GLN A 162 -7.63 11.06 6.84
C GLN A 162 -7.41 9.66 6.25
N LEU A 163 -8.27 9.24 5.32
CA LEU A 163 -8.37 7.85 4.88
C LEU A 163 -7.93 7.64 3.42
N ILE A 164 -7.12 6.62 3.19
CA ILE A 164 -6.71 6.15 1.86
C ILE A 164 -7.20 4.70 1.71
N LEU A 165 -7.76 4.35 0.56
CA LEU A 165 -8.25 3.01 0.26
C LEU A 165 -7.26 2.27 -0.64
N CYS A 166 -6.92 1.04 -0.31
CA CYS A 166 -5.90 0.28 -1.02
C CYS A 166 -6.44 -1.07 -1.54
N GLU A 167 -6.60 -1.16 -2.87
CA GLU A 167 -6.95 -2.40 -3.56
C GLU A 167 -5.76 -3.37 -3.54
N ARG A 168 -6.02 -4.66 -3.30
CA ARG A 168 -5.01 -5.72 -3.26
C ARG A 168 -5.48 -7.06 -3.84
N GLY A 169 -6.52 -7.02 -4.68
CA GLY A 169 -7.20 -8.16 -5.27
C GLY A 169 -8.32 -8.72 -4.40
N VAL A 170 -9.21 -9.48 -5.03
CA VAL A 170 -10.29 -10.26 -4.40
C VAL A 170 -10.10 -11.74 -4.69
N ASN A 171 -10.59 -12.59 -3.79
CA ASN A 171 -10.51 -14.05 -3.95
C ASN A 171 -11.22 -14.49 -5.22
N PHE A 172 -10.54 -15.30 -6.04
CA PHE A 172 -11.10 -15.86 -7.26
C PHE A 172 -10.93 -17.38 -7.27
N GLY A 173 -11.93 -18.08 -6.74
CA GLY A 173 -11.80 -19.50 -6.43
C GLY A 173 -10.87 -19.73 -5.24
N TYR A 174 -10.25 -20.90 -5.19
CA TYR A 174 -9.25 -21.22 -4.18
C TYR A 174 -7.87 -20.65 -4.57
N ASP A 175 -7.13 -20.18 -3.57
CA ASP A 175 -5.69 -19.93 -3.67
C ASP A 175 -5.23 -18.89 -4.71
N ASN A 176 -6.16 -18.09 -5.24
CA ASN A 176 -5.91 -17.13 -6.30
C ASN A 176 -6.65 -15.80 -6.10
N LEU A 177 -6.13 -14.76 -6.75
CA LEU A 177 -6.67 -13.41 -6.73
C LEU A 177 -6.88 -12.85 -8.13
N VAL A 178 -7.93 -12.05 -8.26
CA VAL A 178 -8.23 -11.20 -9.42
C VAL A 178 -8.42 -9.76 -8.97
N VAL A 179 -8.11 -8.80 -9.83
CA VAL A 179 -8.41 -7.38 -9.61
C VAL A 179 -9.52 -6.98 -10.57
N ASP A 180 -10.65 -6.55 -10.02
CA ASP A 180 -11.71 -5.93 -10.79
C ASP A 180 -11.40 -4.43 -10.94
N MET A 181 -10.97 -4.02 -12.14
CA MET A 181 -10.63 -2.63 -12.45
C MET A 181 -11.84 -1.68 -12.31
N LEU A 182 -13.07 -2.20 -12.43
CA LEU A 182 -14.29 -1.40 -12.21
C LEU A 182 -14.47 -1.05 -10.73
N GLY A 183 -13.90 -1.87 -9.84
CA GLY A 183 -13.99 -1.70 -8.39
C GLY A 183 -13.38 -0.40 -7.89
N PHE A 184 -12.39 0.16 -8.58
CA PHE A 184 -11.79 1.45 -8.21
C PHE A 184 -12.82 2.58 -8.20
N GLY A 185 -13.57 2.74 -9.30
CA GLY A 185 -14.62 3.75 -9.40
C GLY A 185 -15.77 3.51 -8.41
N VAL A 186 -16.08 2.25 -8.09
CA VAL A 186 -17.08 1.92 -7.07
C VAL A 186 -16.62 2.36 -5.68
N MET A 187 -15.37 2.09 -5.30
CA MET A 187 -14.81 2.53 -4.02
C MET A 187 -14.84 4.05 -3.89
N GLN A 188 -14.37 4.77 -4.91
CA GLN A 188 -14.40 6.24 -4.95
C GLN A 188 -15.82 6.76 -4.72
N LYS A 189 -16.80 6.23 -5.47
CA LYS A 189 -18.21 6.66 -5.36
C LYS A 189 -18.82 6.35 -4.00
N SER A 190 -18.64 5.13 -3.49
CA SER A 190 -19.27 4.68 -2.25
C SER A 190 -18.71 5.35 -1.00
N THR A 191 -17.49 5.88 -1.07
CA THR A 191 -16.78 6.45 0.10
C THR A 191 -16.65 7.97 0.04
N GLY A 192 -17.37 8.63 -0.88
CA GLY A 192 -17.37 10.09 -0.96
C GLY A 192 -16.07 10.69 -1.50
N GLY A 193 -15.39 9.98 -2.42
CA GLY A 193 -14.23 10.50 -3.13
C GLY A 193 -12.89 10.31 -2.43
N TYR A 194 -12.78 9.42 -1.43
CA TYR A 194 -11.49 9.12 -0.80
C TYR A 194 -10.44 8.66 -1.82
N PRO A 195 -9.15 8.99 -1.61
CA PRO A 195 -8.07 8.52 -2.46
C PRO A 195 -8.02 6.99 -2.53
N VAL A 196 -7.91 6.46 -3.74
CA VAL A 196 -7.78 5.02 -3.98
C VAL A 196 -6.42 4.74 -4.61
N ILE A 197 -5.67 3.85 -3.97
CA ILE A 197 -4.37 3.38 -4.43
C ILE A 197 -4.40 1.89 -4.77
N PHE A 198 -3.46 1.43 -5.59
CA PHE A 198 -3.39 0.04 -6.01
C PHE A 198 -2.14 -0.67 -5.51
N ASP A 199 -2.31 -1.67 -4.65
CA ASP A 199 -1.25 -2.61 -4.26
C ASP A 199 -1.13 -3.71 -5.29
N VAL A 200 -0.30 -3.44 -6.30
CA VAL A 200 -0.03 -4.39 -7.37
C VAL A 200 0.77 -5.59 -6.87
N THR A 201 1.59 -5.43 -5.82
CA THR A 201 2.43 -6.52 -5.29
C THR A 201 1.57 -7.64 -4.72
N HIS A 202 0.69 -7.29 -3.78
CA HIS A 202 -0.13 -8.28 -3.09
C HIS A 202 -1.31 -8.77 -3.94
N SER A 203 -1.69 -8.02 -4.98
CA SER A 203 -2.66 -8.48 -5.99
C SER A 203 -2.14 -9.65 -6.83
N LEU A 204 -0.82 -9.79 -6.96
CA LEU A 204 -0.19 -10.87 -7.71
C LEU A 204 0.00 -12.15 -6.90
N GLN A 205 -0.29 -12.12 -5.60
CA GLN A 205 -0.25 -13.33 -4.78
C GLN A 205 -1.20 -14.39 -5.34
N CYS A 206 -0.72 -15.62 -5.27
CA CYS A 206 -1.42 -16.87 -5.48
C CYS A 206 -0.69 -17.93 -4.64
N ARG A 207 -1.23 -19.13 -4.49
CA ARG A 207 -0.51 -20.18 -3.76
C ARG A 207 -0.73 -21.55 -4.37
N ASP A 208 0.24 -22.41 -4.15
CA ASP A 208 0.05 -23.86 -4.27
C ASP A 208 -0.80 -24.31 -3.06
N PRO A 209 -1.89 -25.08 -3.25
CA PRO A 209 -2.71 -25.59 -2.15
C PRO A 209 -1.93 -26.36 -1.07
N MET A 210 -0.79 -26.96 -1.43
CA MET A 210 0.09 -27.71 -0.51
C MET A 210 1.34 -26.93 -0.09
N GLY A 211 1.45 -25.67 -0.50
CA GLY A 211 2.61 -24.81 -0.24
C GLY A 211 2.65 -24.26 1.19
N ALA A 212 3.83 -24.20 1.79
CA ALA A 212 4.05 -23.64 3.13
C ALA A 212 4.09 -22.09 3.18
N ALA A 213 4.11 -21.43 2.02
CA ALA A 213 4.17 -19.97 1.87
C ALA A 213 3.41 -19.50 0.62
N SER A 214 3.09 -18.20 0.55
CA SER A 214 2.47 -17.62 -0.64
C SER A 214 3.43 -17.73 -1.84
N GLY A 215 2.87 -18.12 -2.99
CA GLY A 215 3.46 -17.88 -4.29
C GLY A 215 3.19 -16.45 -4.77
N GLY A 216 3.46 -16.21 -6.05
CA GLY A 216 3.33 -14.89 -6.66
C GLY A 216 3.68 -14.88 -8.14
N ARG A 217 3.29 -13.79 -8.81
CA ARG A 217 3.39 -13.58 -10.27
C ARG A 217 4.16 -12.30 -10.61
N ARG A 218 5.34 -12.10 -10.01
CA ARG A 218 6.12 -10.85 -10.19
C ARG A 218 6.47 -10.53 -11.64
N ASP A 219 6.54 -11.53 -12.51
CA ASP A 219 6.78 -11.37 -13.94
C ASP A 219 5.66 -10.60 -14.66
N GLN A 220 4.47 -10.52 -14.06
CA GLN A 220 3.31 -9.80 -14.58
C GLN A 220 3.04 -8.46 -13.86
N VAL A 221 3.97 -8.00 -13.01
CA VAL A 221 3.79 -6.78 -12.20
C VAL A 221 3.64 -5.53 -13.04
N THR A 222 4.37 -5.45 -14.16
CA THR A 222 4.33 -4.29 -15.04
C THR A 222 2.99 -4.22 -15.76
N GLU A 223 2.49 -5.33 -16.30
CA GLU A 223 1.20 -5.45 -16.97
C GLU A 223 0.06 -5.04 -16.05
N LEU A 224 0.03 -5.60 -14.84
CA LEU A 224 -1.06 -5.34 -13.91
C LEU A 224 -1.02 -3.91 -13.37
N ALA A 225 0.17 -3.37 -13.08
CA ALA A 225 0.31 -1.97 -12.64
C ALA A 225 -0.16 -1.01 -13.74
N ARG A 226 0.22 -1.23 -15.00
CA ARG A 226 -0.26 -0.41 -16.14
C ARG A 226 -1.78 -0.41 -16.24
N ALA A 227 -2.42 -1.56 -16.06
CA ALA A 227 -3.87 -1.67 -16.10
C ALA A 227 -4.54 -0.83 -15.00
N GLY A 228 -4.03 -0.88 -13.76
CA GLY A 228 -4.54 -0.06 -12.66
C GLY A 228 -4.28 1.44 -12.88
N MET A 229 -3.06 1.82 -13.26
CA MET A 229 -2.70 3.22 -13.49
C MET A 229 -3.51 3.86 -14.63
N ALA A 230 -3.86 3.09 -15.67
CA ALA A 230 -4.67 3.58 -16.78
C ALA A 230 -6.12 3.95 -16.39
N VAL A 231 -6.61 3.50 -15.22
CA VAL A 231 -7.93 3.88 -14.69
C VAL A 231 -7.93 5.30 -14.10
N GLY A 232 -6.76 5.82 -13.70
CA GLY A 232 -6.64 7.09 -12.98
C GLY A 232 -6.84 6.89 -11.46
N LEU A 233 -5.73 6.68 -10.75
CA LEU A 233 -5.72 6.40 -9.31
C LEU A 233 -4.90 7.44 -8.54
N ALA A 234 -5.15 7.57 -7.24
CA ALA A 234 -4.40 8.49 -6.39
C ALA A 234 -2.96 8.03 -6.13
N GLY A 235 -2.67 6.74 -6.33
CA GLY A 235 -1.36 6.20 -6.02
C GLY A 235 -1.18 4.73 -6.37
N LEU A 236 0.07 4.30 -6.26
CA LEU A 236 0.51 2.93 -6.50
C LEU A 236 1.27 2.44 -5.28
N PHE A 237 0.96 1.23 -4.82
CA PHE A 237 1.68 0.53 -3.77
C PHE A 237 2.52 -0.60 -4.38
N ILE A 238 3.83 -0.60 -4.13
CA ILE A 238 4.77 -1.58 -4.70
C ILE A 238 5.88 -1.93 -3.70
N GLU A 239 6.17 -3.22 -3.57
CA GLU A 239 7.32 -3.71 -2.82
C GLU A 239 8.38 -4.26 -3.78
N SER A 240 9.63 -3.90 -3.51
CA SER A 240 10.79 -4.39 -4.23
C SER A 240 11.78 -5.06 -3.29
N HIS A 241 12.64 -5.88 -3.86
CA HIS A 241 13.76 -6.50 -3.15
C HIS A 241 15.00 -6.56 -4.07
N PRO A 242 16.23 -6.37 -3.56
CA PRO A 242 17.45 -6.53 -4.36
C PRO A 242 17.61 -7.95 -4.92
N ASP A 243 17.10 -8.95 -4.20
CA ASP A 243 17.09 -10.35 -4.62
C ASP A 243 15.76 -11.02 -4.25
N PRO A 244 14.70 -10.87 -5.04
CA PRO A 244 13.37 -11.37 -4.69
C PRO A 244 13.30 -12.89 -4.42
N LYS A 245 14.27 -13.66 -4.94
CA LYS A 245 14.33 -15.11 -4.69
C LYS A 245 14.65 -15.46 -3.24
N ASN A 246 15.40 -14.58 -2.57
CA ASN A 246 15.87 -14.76 -1.20
C ASN A 246 15.17 -13.84 -0.18
N ALA A 247 14.14 -13.09 -0.59
CA ALA A 247 13.34 -12.27 0.32
C ALA A 247 12.63 -13.14 1.36
N ARG A 248 12.58 -12.68 2.61
CA ARG A 248 12.05 -13.47 3.74
C ARG A 248 10.51 -13.53 3.81
N CYS A 249 9.84 -12.69 3.03
CA CYS A 249 8.39 -12.65 2.89
C CYS A 249 8.01 -12.10 1.50
N ASP A 250 7.02 -12.72 0.86
CA ASP A 250 6.41 -12.29 -0.43
C ASP A 250 7.38 -12.05 -1.61
N GLY A 251 8.59 -12.60 -1.55
CA GLY A 251 9.57 -12.58 -2.64
C GLY A 251 9.03 -12.98 -4.02
N PRO A 252 8.14 -14.00 -4.15
CA PRO A 252 7.54 -14.37 -5.42
C PRO A 252 6.76 -13.25 -6.14
N SER A 253 6.28 -12.24 -5.42
CA SER A 253 5.56 -11.08 -5.96
C SER A 253 6.37 -9.77 -5.97
N ALA A 254 7.53 -9.72 -5.30
CA ALA A 254 8.33 -8.51 -5.19
C ALA A 254 9.01 -8.15 -6.53
N LEU A 255 9.02 -6.86 -6.85
CA LEU A 255 9.73 -6.31 -8.00
C LEU A 255 11.25 -6.41 -7.76
N PRO A 256 12.07 -6.86 -8.73
CA PRO A 256 13.52 -6.72 -8.62
C PRO A 256 13.92 -5.24 -8.56
N LEU A 257 14.64 -4.83 -7.50
CA LEU A 257 14.91 -3.43 -7.20
C LEU A 257 15.60 -2.68 -8.36
N GLU A 258 16.47 -3.36 -9.11
CA GLU A 258 17.16 -2.79 -10.27
C GLU A 258 16.22 -2.42 -11.43
N LYS A 259 15.00 -2.96 -11.44
CA LYS A 259 13.96 -2.67 -12.46
C LYS A 259 13.09 -1.47 -12.08
N LEU A 260 13.22 -0.94 -10.87
CA LEU A 260 12.35 0.12 -10.33
C LEU A 260 12.26 1.35 -11.24
N GLU A 261 13.38 1.87 -11.74
CA GLU A 261 13.36 3.06 -12.61
C GLU A 261 12.62 2.80 -13.93
N GLY A 262 12.88 1.67 -14.58
CA GLY A 262 12.21 1.31 -15.83
C GLY A 262 10.70 1.10 -15.64
N PHE A 263 10.31 0.53 -14.50
CA PHE A 263 8.92 0.35 -14.10
C PHE A 263 8.22 1.70 -13.86
N LEU A 264 8.79 2.57 -13.03
CA LEU A 264 8.18 3.86 -12.67
C LEU A 264 8.10 4.84 -13.83
N LYS A 265 9.05 4.80 -14.78
CA LYS A 265 8.93 5.58 -16.04
C LYS A 265 7.66 5.24 -16.80
N GLN A 266 7.29 3.97 -16.88
CA GLN A 266 6.05 3.56 -17.55
C GLN A 266 4.81 3.99 -16.77
N MET A 267 4.82 3.83 -15.43
CA MET A 267 3.70 4.25 -14.59
C MET A 267 3.45 5.75 -14.70
N LYS A 268 4.53 6.55 -14.64
CA LYS A 268 4.45 8.00 -14.79
C LYS A 268 3.91 8.41 -16.16
N ALA A 269 4.40 7.80 -17.24
CA ALA A 269 3.94 8.14 -18.58
C ALA A 269 2.44 7.84 -18.79
N ILE A 270 1.93 6.75 -18.21
CA ILE A 270 0.50 6.42 -18.25
C ILE A 270 -0.29 7.40 -17.38
N ASP A 271 0.14 7.65 -16.15
CA ASP A 271 -0.54 8.56 -15.22
C ASP A 271 -0.62 9.98 -15.80
N ASP A 272 0.50 10.52 -16.30
CA ASP A 272 0.55 11.83 -16.95
C ASP A 272 -0.45 11.92 -18.11
N LEU A 273 -0.59 10.86 -18.91
CA LEU A 273 -1.55 10.84 -20.02
C LEU A 273 -3.00 10.83 -19.52
N VAL A 274 -3.35 9.88 -18.64
CA VAL A 274 -4.76 9.68 -18.24
C VAL A 274 -5.27 10.79 -17.33
N LYS A 275 -4.40 11.40 -16.52
CA LYS A 275 -4.77 12.54 -15.65
C LYS A 275 -4.98 13.85 -16.43
N ASN A 276 -4.59 13.91 -17.70
CA ASN A 276 -4.84 15.04 -18.60
C ASN A 276 -6.10 14.87 -19.46
N PHE A 277 -6.82 13.75 -19.35
CA PHE A 277 -8.11 13.61 -20.04
C PHE A 277 -9.20 14.43 -19.34
N GLU A 278 -9.99 15.14 -20.13
CA GLU A 278 -11.25 15.71 -19.66
C GLU A 278 -12.17 14.57 -19.19
N PRO A 279 -12.78 14.68 -17.98
CA PRO A 279 -13.70 13.66 -17.49
C PRO A 279 -14.84 13.40 -18.49
N LEU A 280 -15.04 12.12 -18.85
CA LEU A 280 -16.11 11.68 -19.75
C LEU A 280 -17.08 10.77 -19.00
N ASP A 281 -18.33 11.19 -18.88
CA ASP A 281 -19.42 10.35 -18.38
C ASP A 281 -20.19 9.75 -19.57
N THR A 282 -20.31 8.42 -19.58
CA THR A 282 -21.01 7.66 -20.62
C THR A 282 -22.31 7.03 -20.12
N SER A 283 -22.85 7.47 -18.98
CA SER A 283 -24.20 7.08 -18.57
C SER A 283 -25.24 7.66 -19.54
N ALA A 284 -26.23 6.84 -19.93
CA ALA A 284 -27.36 7.25 -20.75
C ALA A 284 -28.42 8.02 -19.94
#